data_AF-L1ITJ4-F1
#
_entry.id   AF-L1ITJ4-F1
#
_cell.length_a   1.000
_cell.length_b   1.000
_cell.length_c   1.000
_cell.angle_alpha   90.00
_cell.angle_beta   90.00
_cell.angle_gamma   90.00
#
_symmetry.space_group_name_H-M   'P 1'
#
loop_
_entity.id
_entity.type
_entity.pdbx_description
1 polymer ?
#
loop_
_entity_poly.entity_id
_entity_poly.type
_entity_poly.pdbx_seq_one_letter_code
_entity_poly.pdbx_strand_id
1 'polypeptide(L)'
;MMASGMTGRWSAPSILPLFLLLLLVGGGVSEEACKTAAQGQQCSSPIFYGVDVLLDSHTVLLTEGTEEEIQSSDWNGRFPMHHVAEDDTCKVLGLEERDAAVRVWDAFTFFNEVEILKVRLNTLRDVVHKFVLVEATRTHSNKPKRLFFDEQKHIFDEFSSQIVHVVVNDLPDSEDSWLLEHFQRNAITRGLASPQDLVIVSDVDEIPTPHAIRILKECEGWDQSGPIHFFTRFYNFKFTWQFEAMWFHPQASTYDWITRNSPQTLRMSRTRPSFLRLDDAGWHMSFFADPERIMEKIRAYAHQQAKEFNRQDMLDKEAITQAIANGTDYFYAHGKGEVRFGLLFHNPTCHGLPEFVVRRAEYANWLPEECQQQ
;
A
#
# COMPACT_ATOMS: atom_id res chain seq x y z
N MET A 1 59.28 -40.93 -8.35
CA MET A 1 59.54 -42.33 -7.95
C MET A 1 58.22 -42.93 -7.46
N MET A 2 57.78 -44.00 -8.14
CA MET A 2 56.71 -44.97 -7.80
C MET A 2 55.29 -44.39 -7.60
N ALA A 3 54.31 -44.58 -8.50
CA ALA A 3 53.62 -45.82 -8.93
C ALA A 3 53.12 -46.62 -7.71
N SER A 4 51.88 -47.10 -7.57
CA SER A 4 50.81 -47.55 -8.48
C SER A 4 49.60 -47.88 -7.56
N GLY A 5 48.34 -47.75 -7.96
CA GLY A 5 47.71 -48.76 -8.80
C GLY A 5 46.19 -48.56 -8.93
N MET A 6 45.72 -48.93 -10.12
CA MET A 6 44.36 -48.90 -10.66
C MET A 6 43.49 -49.98 -9.98
N THR A 7 42.16 -49.85 -9.91
CA THR A 7 41.14 -50.25 -10.90
C THR A 7 39.82 -49.52 -10.53
N GLY A 8 38.88 -49.10 -11.38
CA GLY A 8 38.56 -49.30 -12.78
C GLY A 8 37.08 -49.64 -12.93
N ARG A 9 36.19 -48.67 -13.28
CA ARG A 9 35.12 -48.76 -14.30
C ARG A 9 34.21 -47.52 -14.36
N TRP A 10 33.77 -47.22 -15.58
CA TRP A 10 33.01 -46.07 -16.07
C TRP A 10 31.49 -46.30 -16.03
N SER A 11 30.69 -45.25 -15.76
CA SER A 11 29.60 -44.74 -16.64
C SER A 11 28.85 -43.54 -16.03
N ALA A 12 28.37 -42.65 -16.90
CA ALA A 12 27.82 -41.30 -16.77
C ALA A 12 26.48 -41.14 -15.96
N PRO A 13 25.97 -39.90 -15.74
CA PRO A 13 25.19 -39.51 -14.56
C PRO A 13 23.67 -39.41 -14.78
N SER A 14 22.90 -39.47 -13.69
CA SER A 14 21.48 -39.09 -13.69
C SER A 14 21.00 -38.61 -12.29
N ILE A 15 20.51 -37.36 -12.26
CA ILE A 15 19.26 -36.93 -11.58
C ILE A 15 19.24 -36.84 -10.03
N LEU A 16 18.94 -35.61 -9.55
CA LEU A 16 18.54 -35.15 -8.20
C LEU A 16 17.38 -35.98 -7.56
N PRO A 17 17.02 -35.88 -6.24
CA PRO A 17 17.02 -34.65 -5.44
C PRO A 17 17.37 -34.75 -3.93
N LEU A 18 17.56 -33.54 -3.37
CA LEU A 18 17.66 -33.18 -1.95
C LEU A 18 16.45 -33.67 -1.13
N PHE A 19 16.74 -34.23 0.05
CA PHE A 19 15.78 -34.46 1.14
C PHE A 19 16.18 -33.64 2.37
N LEU A 20 15.18 -32.95 2.92
CA LEU A 20 14.92 -32.64 4.34
C LEU A 20 16.03 -32.04 5.22
N LEU A 21 15.74 -30.86 5.78
CA LEU A 21 15.91 -30.64 7.22
C LEU A 21 14.71 -29.85 7.76
N LEU A 22 14.01 -30.46 8.69
CA LEU A 22 12.77 -30.03 9.36
C LEU A 22 13.04 -30.18 10.88
N LEU A 23 12.86 -29.11 11.66
CA LEU A 23 12.77 -29.08 13.14
C LEU A 23 12.10 -27.74 13.50
N LEU A 24 10.77 -27.67 13.71
CA LEU A 24 10.01 -27.88 14.96
C LEU A 24 10.42 -26.97 16.13
N VAL A 25 9.54 -26.06 16.55
CA VAL A 25 8.81 -25.93 17.86
C VAL A 25 7.83 -24.73 17.66
N GLY A 26 6.53 -24.71 17.95
CA GLY A 26 5.67 -25.54 18.79
C GLY A 26 4.90 -24.64 19.78
N GLY A 27 3.57 -24.62 19.70
CA GLY A 27 2.63 -24.04 20.68
C GLY A 27 1.40 -23.45 19.97
N GLY A 28 0.16 -23.88 20.17
CA GLY A 28 -0.43 -24.93 21.00
C GLY A 28 -1.93 -24.65 20.95
N VAL A 29 -2.69 -25.47 20.20
CA VAL A 29 -4.16 -25.35 20.11
C VAL A 29 -4.77 -26.18 21.23
N SER A 30 -5.73 -25.60 21.95
CA SER A 30 -6.46 -26.24 23.06
C SER A 30 -7.13 -27.54 22.61
N GLU A 31 -6.87 -28.59 23.39
CA GLU A 31 -7.21 -29.99 23.15
C GLU A 31 -8.70 -30.34 23.38
N GLU A 32 -9.64 -29.47 23.01
CA GLU A 32 -11.07 -29.66 23.29
C GLU A 32 -11.99 -29.72 22.06
N ALA A 33 -11.43 -29.79 20.84
CA ALA A 33 -12.20 -29.87 19.60
C ALA A 33 -11.95 -31.17 18.80
N CYS A 34 -11.89 -32.34 19.45
CA CYS A 34 -12.07 -33.62 18.75
C CYS A 34 -12.33 -34.78 19.74
N LYS A 35 -13.48 -34.78 20.43
CA LYS A 35 -13.94 -35.96 21.18
C LYS A 35 -15.35 -36.36 20.77
N THR A 36 -15.44 -37.10 19.67
CA THR A 36 -16.42 -38.18 19.43
C THR A 36 -16.10 -38.87 18.10
N ALA A 37 -14.97 -39.58 18.02
CA ALA A 37 -14.68 -40.48 16.91
C ALA A 37 -15.42 -41.81 17.12
N ALA A 38 -16.72 -41.83 16.76
CA ALA A 38 -17.49 -43.06 16.59
C ALA A 38 -18.57 -42.91 15.52
N GLN A 39 -18.26 -42.24 14.40
CA GLN A 39 -18.97 -42.32 13.11
C GLN A 39 -18.15 -41.50 12.11
N GLY A 40 -17.77 -42.11 10.99
CA GLY A 40 -16.76 -41.57 10.07
C GLY A 40 -17.11 -40.21 9.47
N GLN A 41 -16.51 -39.15 10.03
CA GLN A 41 -16.40 -37.84 9.40
C GLN A 41 -14.94 -37.39 9.35
N GLN A 42 -14.50 -37.04 8.14
CA GLN A 42 -13.17 -36.58 7.79
C GLN A 42 -13.03 -35.12 8.26
N CYS A 43 -11.97 -34.80 9.02
CA CYS A 43 -11.67 -33.41 9.38
C CYS A 43 -11.27 -32.64 8.12
N SER A 44 -12.02 -31.61 7.75
CA SER A 44 -11.71 -30.70 6.64
C SER A 44 -10.61 -29.71 7.04
N SER A 45 -9.67 -29.45 6.13
CA SER A 45 -8.62 -28.42 6.24
C SER A 45 -9.22 -27.02 6.50
N PRO A 46 -8.51 -26.11 7.18
CA PRO A 46 -8.99 -24.74 7.39
C PRO A 46 -9.06 -23.98 6.05
N ILE A 47 -10.20 -23.35 5.80
CA ILE A 47 -10.44 -22.44 4.67
C ILE A 47 -10.07 -21.03 5.14
N PHE A 48 -9.29 -20.29 4.35
CA PHE A 48 -8.92 -18.91 4.63
C PHE A 48 -9.75 -17.96 3.75
N TYR A 49 -10.19 -16.84 4.32
CA TYR A 49 -11.00 -15.84 3.63
C TYR A 49 -10.20 -14.57 3.38
N GLY A 50 -10.12 -14.13 2.12
CA GLY A 50 -9.70 -12.78 1.71
C GLY A 50 -10.93 -11.87 1.56
N VAL A 51 -10.78 -10.56 1.71
CA VAL A 51 -11.92 -9.61 1.71
C VAL A 51 -11.73 -8.55 0.63
N ASP A 52 -12.51 -8.64 -0.45
CA ASP A 52 -12.59 -7.61 -1.48
C ASP A 52 -13.64 -6.55 -1.07
N VAL A 53 -13.23 -5.28 -1.06
CA VAL A 53 -14.04 -4.15 -0.61
C VAL A 53 -14.52 -3.34 -1.80
N LEU A 54 -15.81 -3.44 -2.12
CA LEU A 54 -16.42 -2.58 -3.15
C LEU A 54 -17.00 -1.30 -2.55
N LEU A 55 -16.62 -0.17 -3.15
CA LEU A 55 -17.16 1.14 -2.85
C LEU A 55 -18.42 1.40 -3.68
N ASP A 56 -19.53 0.90 -3.16
CA ASP A 56 -20.84 1.55 -3.25
C ASP A 56 -21.62 1.16 -1.98
N SER A 57 -21.69 2.11 -1.06
CA SER A 57 -22.37 2.19 0.25
C SER A 57 -22.76 0.98 1.10
N HIS A 58 -22.87 -0.28 0.68
CA HIS A 58 -23.39 -1.37 1.54
C HIS A 58 -22.92 -2.79 1.16
N THR A 59 -21.69 -3.02 0.68
CA THR A 59 -21.27 -4.37 0.26
C THR A 59 -19.82 -4.72 0.57
N VAL A 60 -19.62 -5.81 1.31
CA VAL A 60 -18.33 -6.49 1.50
C VAL A 60 -18.35 -7.81 0.72
N LEU A 61 -17.28 -8.15 -0.01
CA LEU A 61 -17.13 -9.42 -0.72
C LEU A 61 -16.11 -10.33 -0.02
N LEU A 62 -16.46 -11.60 0.16
CA LEU A 62 -15.54 -12.63 0.68
C LEU A 62 -14.99 -13.49 -0.47
N THR A 63 -13.69 -13.77 -0.45
CA THR A 63 -13.02 -14.75 -1.32
C THR A 63 -12.56 -15.96 -0.51
N GLU A 64 -12.92 -17.18 -0.91
CA GLU A 64 -12.41 -18.43 -0.31
C GLU A 64 -11.12 -18.89 -1.00
N GLY A 65 -10.11 -19.30 -0.22
CA GLY A 65 -8.87 -19.90 -0.74
C GLY A 65 -8.18 -20.83 0.26
N THR A 66 -7.38 -21.77 -0.25
CA THR A 66 -6.54 -22.65 0.57
C THR A 66 -5.22 -21.97 0.94
N GLU A 67 -4.57 -22.42 2.03
CA GLU A 67 -3.30 -21.86 2.53
C GLU A 67 -2.18 -21.88 1.46
N GLU A 68 -2.17 -22.89 0.58
CA GLU A 68 -1.23 -23.01 -0.54
C GLU A 68 -1.51 -22.00 -1.66
N GLU A 69 -2.77 -21.66 -1.92
CA GLU A 69 -3.16 -20.68 -2.95
C GLU A 69 -2.77 -19.25 -2.55
N ILE A 70 -2.87 -18.93 -1.25
CA ILE A 70 -2.49 -17.62 -0.68
C ILE A 70 -0.96 -17.45 -0.62
N GLN A 71 -0.20 -18.55 -0.52
CA GLN A 71 1.26 -18.54 -0.44
C GLN A 71 1.98 -18.59 -1.80
N SER A 72 1.25 -18.82 -2.91
CA SER A 72 1.86 -18.86 -4.24
C SER A 72 2.09 -17.45 -4.82
N SER A 73 3.25 -17.24 -5.45
CA SER A 73 3.63 -15.97 -6.10
C SER A 73 2.88 -15.67 -7.41
N ASP A 74 1.93 -16.52 -7.80
CA ASP A 74 1.19 -16.49 -9.07
C ASP A 74 -0.30 -16.14 -8.89
N TRP A 75 -0.68 -15.57 -7.74
CA TRP A 75 -2.10 -15.27 -7.45
C TRP A 75 -2.61 -14.06 -8.26
N ASN A 76 -3.49 -14.32 -9.24
CA ASN A 76 -3.99 -13.34 -10.24
C ASN A 76 -5.47 -12.92 -10.06
N GLY A 77 -6.01 -12.95 -8.84
CA GLY A 77 -7.22 -12.19 -8.45
C GLY A 77 -8.48 -12.32 -9.32
N ARG A 78 -8.91 -13.52 -9.72
CA ARG A 78 -10.22 -13.73 -10.37
C ARG A 78 -11.10 -14.68 -9.58
N PHE A 79 -12.06 -14.15 -8.81
CA PHE A 79 -13.05 -14.95 -8.08
C PHE A 79 -14.48 -14.35 -8.11
N PRO A 80 -15.53 -15.16 -7.83
CA PRO A 80 -16.94 -14.77 -7.90
C PRO A 80 -17.38 -13.92 -6.68
N MET A 81 -18.34 -13.02 -6.89
CA MET A 81 -18.81 -12.02 -5.91
C MET A 81 -19.94 -12.55 -4.99
N HIS A 82 -19.79 -12.43 -3.67
CA HIS A 82 -20.84 -12.68 -2.66
C HIS A 82 -21.14 -11.42 -1.83
N HIS A 83 -22.41 -10.97 -1.77
CA HIS A 83 -22.83 -9.76 -1.06
C HIS A 83 -22.93 -9.95 0.46
N VAL A 84 -22.35 -9.04 1.27
CA VAL A 84 -22.56 -8.97 2.73
C VAL A 84 -22.94 -7.56 3.20
N ALA A 85 -23.90 -7.47 4.13
CA ALA A 85 -24.39 -6.24 4.75
C ALA A 85 -23.39 -5.65 5.76
N GLU A 86 -23.39 -4.32 5.94
CA GLU A 86 -22.44 -3.59 6.81
C GLU A 86 -22.40 -4.11 8.26
N ASP A 87 -23.56 -4.53 8.81
CA ASP A 87 -23.74 -4.99 10.20
C ASP A 87 -22.99 -6.29 10.55
N ASP A 88 -22.37 -6.97 9.58
CA ASP A 88 -21.59 -8.19 9.81
C ASP A 88 -20.09 -8.01 9.46
N THR A 89 -19.62 -6.79 9.14
CA THR A 89 -18.25 -6.55 8.60
C THR A 89 -17.15 -7.11 9.50
N CYS A 90 -17.17 -6.81 10.81
CA CYS A 90 -16.12 -7.31 11.73
C CYS A 90 -16.15 -8.84 11.81
N LYS A 91 -17.35 -9.42 11.96
CA LYS A 91 -17.53 -10.86 12.06
C LYS A 91 -17.08 -11.61 10.81
N VAL A 92 -17.35 -11.05 9.63
CA VAL A 92 -16.90 -11.53 8.31
C VAL A 92 -15.38 -11.59 8.24
N LEU A 93 -14.70 -10.62 8.85
CA LEU A 93 -13.24 -10.56 8.97
C LEU A 93 -12.69 -11.45 10.10
N GLY A 94 -13.54 -12.16 10.85
CA GLY A 94 -13.13 -12.88 12.06
C GLY A 94 -12.69 -11.96 13.20
N LEU A 95 -13.18 -10.71 13.19
CA LEU A 95 -12.93 -9.66 14.16
C LEU A 95 -14.15 -9.44 15.06
N GLU A 96 -13.93 -8.76 16.17
CA GLU A 96 -14.95 -8.37 17.12
C GLU A 96 -15.35 -6.90 16.89
N GLU A 97 -16.59 -6.53 17.20
CA GLU A 97 -16.99 -5.12 17.25
C GLU A 97 -16.39 -4.47 18.49
N ARG A 98 -15.93 -3.23 18.35
CA ARG A 98 -15.45 -2.42 19.47
C ARG A 98 -16.62 -1.90 20.30
N ASP A 99 -16.45 -1.92 21.62
CA ASP A 99 -17.37 -1.26 22.55
C ASP A 99 -17.49 0.26 22.31
N ALA A 100 -16.42 0.89 21.80
CA ALA A 100 -16.40 2.30 21.44
C ALA A 100 -15.46 2.55 20.26
N ALA A 101 -15.91 3.38 19.31
CA ALA A 101 -15.12 3.71 18.14
C ALA A 101 -13.83 4.46 18.50
N VAL A 102 -12.72 4.05 17.88
CA VAL A 102 -11.40 4.69 18.07
C VAL A 102 -11.19 5.83 17.06
N ARG A 103 -10.27 6.75 17.40
CA ARG A 103 -9.85 7.79 16.47
C ARG A 103 -8.80 7.23 15.51
N VAL A 104 -8.98 7.51 14.23
CA VAL A 104 -8.00 7.19 13.19
C VAL A 104 -7.37 8.48 12.68
N TRP A 105 -6.06 8.55 12.72
CA TRP A 105 -5.24 9.61 12.14
C TRP A 105 -4.69 9.14 10.81
N ASP A 106 -4.86 9.96 9.79
CA ASP A 106 -4.31 9.70 8.47
C ASP A 106 -3.05 10.53 8.27
N ALA A 107 -1.88 9.91 8.34
CA ALA A 107 -0.60 10.60 8.30
C ALA A 107 0.20 10.28 7.04
N PHE A 108 0.64 11.32 6.35
CA PHE A 108 1.32 11.16 5.07
C PHE A 108 2.36 12.24 4.79
N THR A 109 3.34 11.88 3.97
CA THR A 109 4.28 12.85 3.41
C THR A 109 3.66 13.55 2.20
N PHE A 110 4.00 14.82 1.99
CA PHE A 110 3.46 15.65 0.92
C PHE A 110 4.56 16.39 0.14
N PHE A 111 4.40 16.48 -1.18
CA PHE A 111 5.28 17.25 -2.06
C PHE A 111 4.54 18.27 -2.95
N ASN A 112 4.08 17.88 -4.15
CA ASN A 112 3.50 18.80 -5.16
C ASN A 112 2.17 18.31 -5.75
N GLU A 113 1.56 17.28 -5.15
CA GLU A 113 0.36 16.59 -5.61
C GLU A 113 -0.94 17.20 -5.04
N VAL A 114 -1.17 18.49 -5.30
CA VAL A 114 -2.29 19.26 -4.71
C VAL A 114 -3.66 18.67 -5.05
N GLU A 115 -3.85 18.18 -6.27
CA GLU A 115 -5.10 17.59 -6.75
C GLU A 115 -5.35 16.24 -6.08
N ILE A 116 -4.31 15.43 -5.90
CA ILE A 116 -4.41 14.19 -5.14
C ILE A 116 -4.74 14.48 -3.68
N LEU A 117 -4.13 15.51 -3.08
CA LEU A 117 -4.48 15.96 -1.74
C LEU A 117 -5.96 16.35 -1.62
N LYS A 118 -6.52 17.07 -2.62
CA LYS A 118 -7.96 17.39 -2.66
C LYS A 118 -8.83 16.13 -2.67
N VAL A 119 -8.46 15.13 -3.48
CA VAL A 119 -9.16 13.84 -3.53
C VAL A 119 -9.09 13.17 -2.16
N ARG A 120 -7.88 12.98 -1.62
CA ARG A 120 -7.66 12.32 -0.33
C ARG A 120 -8.49 12.93 0.79
N LEU A 121 -8.38 14.25 0.96
CA LEU A 121 -9.08 14.96 2.04
C LEU A 121 -10.60 14.82 1.91
N ASN A 122 -11.14 14.97 0.71
CA ASN A 122 -12.58 14.86 0.51
C ASN A 122 -13.10 13.41 0.62
N THR A 123 -12.33 12.43 0.15
CA THR A 123 -12.67 11.01 0.28
C THR A 123 -12.73 10.58 1.74
N LEU A 124 -11.82 11.10 2.58
CA LEU A 124 -11.65 10.62 3.96
C LEU A 124 -12.31 11.50 5.02
N ARG A 125 -12.86 12.66 4.63
CA ARG A 125 -13.34 13.74 5.53
C ARG A 125 -14.23 13.30 6.69
N ASP A 126 -15.08 12.31 6.46
CA ASP A 126 -16.09 11.84 7.42
C ASP A 126 -15.64 10.62 8.24
N VAL A 127 -14.56 9.96 7.81
CA VAL A 127 -14.07 8.73 8.45
C VAL A 127 -12.83 8.94 9.28
N VAL A 128 -11.96 9.91 8.96
CA VAL A 128 -10.75 10.19 9.76
C VAL A 128 -11.00 11.27 10.81
N HIS A 129 -10.25 11.20 11.91
CA HIS A 129 -10.29 12.23 12.95
C HIS A 129 -9.48 13.47 12.54
N LYS A 130 -8.25 13.25 12.06
CA LYS A 130 -7.29 14.28 11.66
C LYS A 130 -6.40 13.76 10.54
N PHE A 131 -5.94 14.69 9.71
CA PHE A 131 -4.88 14.47 8.73
C PHE A 131 -3.57 15.02 9.28
N VAL A 132 -2.49 14.23 9.29
CA VAL A 132 -1.13 14.73 9.57
C VAL A 132 -0.40 14.86 8.25
N LEU A 133 -0.32 16.10 7.75
CA LEU A 133 0.34 16.42 6.50
C LEU A 133 1.77 16.87 6.78
N VAL A 134 2.75 16.09 6.34
CA VAL A 134 4.18 16.39 6.56
C VAL A 134 4.85 16.90 5.31
N GLU A 135 5.28 18.16 5.35
CA GLU A 135 5.92 18.84 4.24
C GLU A 135 7.31 19.38 4.63
N ALA A 136 8.33 19.13 3.81
CA ALA A 136 9.69 19.59 4.07
C ALA A 136 10.08 20.86 3.28
N THR A 137 11.04 21.63 3.77
CA THR A 137 11.61 22.80 3.04
C THR A 137 12.69 22.42 2.02
N ARG A 138 13.05 21.14 1.93
CA ARG A 138 13.99 20.58 0.95
C ARG A 138 13.43 19.31 0.31
N THR A 139 13.85 19.02 -0.92
CA THR A 139 13.60 17.73 -1.61
C THR A 139 14.45 16.62 -1.00
N HIS A 140 14.14 15.36 -1.33
CA HIS A 140 15.01 14.23 -0.97
C HIS A 140 16.30 14.18 -1.79
N SER A 141 16.40 14.97 -2.86
CA SER A 141 17.68 15.31 -3.51
C SER A 141 18.42 16.48 -2.85
N ASN A 142 18.01 16.84 -1.63
CA ASN A 142 18.63 17.81 -0.74
C ASN A 142 18.62 19.27 -1.25
N LYS A 143 17.73 19.58 -2.20
CA LYS A 143 17.59 20.93 -2.79
C LYS A 143 16.49 21.72 -2.07
N PRO A 144 16.67 23.03 -1.82
CA PRO A 144 15.60 23.86 -1.30
C PRO A 144 14.35 23.77 -2.18
N LYS A 145 13.18 23.69 -1.56
CA LYS A 145 11.89 23.73 -2.25
C LYS A 145 10.91 24.66 -1.53
N ARG A 146 9.95 25.16 -2.28
CA ARG A 146 8.77 25.82 -1.70
C ARG A 146 7.90 24.82 -0.93
N LEU A 147 7.08 25.37 -0.04
CA LEU A 147 6.04 24.63 0.65
C LEU A 147 4.74 24.78 -0.17
N PHE A 148 4.49 23.82 -1.05
CA PHE A 148 3.34 23.81 -1.96
C PHE A 148 2.01 23.83 -1.20
N PHE A 149 1.91 23.09 -0.08
CA PHE A 149 0.69 23.12 0.72
C PHE A 149 0.55 24.47 1.44
N ASP A 150 1.63 24.97 2.05
CA ASP A 150 1.59 26.25 2.77
C ASP A 150 1.19 27.43 1.86
N GLU A 151 1.75 27.51 0.65
CA GLU A 151 1.42 28.54 -0.35
C GLU A 151 -0.06 28.49 -0.78
N GLN A 152 -0.67 27.31 -0.78
CA GLN A 152 -2.03 27.07 -1.27
C GLN A 152 -3.02 26.69 -0.17
N LYS A 153 -2.64 26.89 1.10
CA LYS A 153 -3.40 26.43 2.26
C LYS A 153 -4.84 26.93 2.29
N HIS A 154 -5.06 28.15 1.77
CA HIS A 154 -6.37 28.78 1.63
C HIS A 154 -7.38 27.96 0.81
N ILE A 155 -6.91 27.11 -0.11
CA ILE A 155 -7.78 26.21 -0.91
C ILE A 155 -8.38 25.10 -0.03
N PHE A 156 -7.77 24.82 1.13
CA PHE A 156 -8.13 23.76 2.05
C PHE A 156 -8.72 24.30 3.37
N ASP A 157 -9.22 25.54 3.38
CA ASP A 157 -9.75 26.18 4.60
C ASP A 157 -10.87 25.38 5.28
N GLU A 158 -11.69 24.65 4.50
CA GLU A 158 -12.72 23.76 5.04
C GLU A 158 -12.14 22.62 5.92
N PHE A 159 -10.89 22.23 5.66
CA PHE A 159 -10.16 21.20 6.40
C PHE A 159 -9.21 21.79 7.45
N SER A 160 -9.20 23.12 7.66
CA SER A 160 -8.27 23.79 8.59
C SER A 160 -8.33 23.22 10.01
N SER A 161 -9.51 22.79 10.45
CA SER A 161 -9.71 22.15 11.75
C SER A 161 -9.35 20.66 11.77
N GLN A 162 -9.23 20.00 10.62
CA GLN A 162 -8.88 18.58 10.50
C GLN A 162 -7.40 18.35 10.15
N ILE A 163 -6.70 19.31 9.56
CA ILE A 163 -5.30 19.18 9.15
C ILE A 163 -4.36 19.65 10.26
N VAL A 164 -3.43 18.77 10.64
CA VAL A 164 -2.21 19.08 11.37
C VAL A 164 -1.06 19.16 10.37
N HIS A 165 -0.62 20.38 10.06
CA HIS A 165 0.47 20.62 9.10
C HIS A 165 1.81 20.65 9.83
N VAL A 166 2.66 19.66 9.55
CA VAL A 166 4.00 19.55 10.09
C VAL A 166 5.00 20.02 9.03
N VAL A 167 5.67 21.14 9.29
CA VAL A 167 6.76 21.64 8.45
C VAL A 167 8.10 21.11 8.96
N VAL A 168 8.82 20.39 8.10
CA VAL A 168 10.16 19.87 8.37
C VAL A 168 11.19 20.83 7.76
N ASN A 169 11.79 21.66 8.61
CA ASN A 169 12.82 22.63 8.22
C ASN A 169 14.23 22.24 8.71
N ASP A 170 14.35 21.06 9.32
CA ASP A 170 15.52 20.53 10.00
C ASP A 170 16.00 19.20 9.39
N LEU A 171 15.71 18.97 8.09
CA LEU A 171 16.27 17.85 7.37
C LEU A 171 17.81 17.87 7.48
N PRO A 172 18.45 16.74 7.84
CA PRO A 172 19.90 16.67 7.96
C PRO A 172 20.55 17.00 6.62
N ASP A 173 21.77 17.54 6.63
CA ASP A 173 22.49 17.77 5.39
C ASP A 173 23.13 16.47 4.90
N SER A 174 22.53 15.86 3.88
CA SER A 174 22.93 14.54 3.39
C SER A 174 22.74 14.42 1.88
N GLU A 175 23.62 13.67 1.22
CA GLU A 175 23.37 13.22 -0.16
C GLU A 175 22.52 11.95 -0.22
N ASP A 176 22.38 11.23 0.90
CA ASP A 176 21.53 10.05 1.01
C ASP A 176 20.06 10.48 1.06
N SER A 177 19.39 10.30 -0.06
CA SER A 177 18.00 10.62 -0.23
C SER A 177 17.04 9.76 0.59
N TRP A 178 17.39 8.49 0.83
CA TRP A 178 16.59 7.61 1.67
C TRP A 178 16.60 8.10 3.10
N LEU A 179 17.76 8.54 3.59
CA LEU A 179 17.88 9.15 4.90
C LEU A 179 16.99 10.40 5.02
N LEU A 180 16.95 11.25 4.00
CA LEU A 180 16.11 12.45 3.98
C LEU A 180 14.61 12.11 3.95
N GLU A 181 14.21 11.13 3.13
CA GLU A 181 12.84 10.64 3.07
C GLU A 181 12.39 10.03 4.39
N HIS A 182 13.21 9.14 4.97
CA HIS A 182 12.93 8.51 6.26
C HIS A 182 12.82 9.55 7.38
N PHE A 183 13.65 10.59 7.35
CA PHE A 183 13.58 11.68 8.32
C PHE A 183 12.25 12.45 8.20
N GLN A 184 11.86 12.83 6.97
CA GLN A 184 10.58 13.49 6.74
C GLN A 184 9.41 12.60 7.20
N ARG A 185 9.41 11.32 6.84
CA ARG A 185 8.34 10.38 7.26
C ARG A 185 8.30 10.23 8.78
N ASN A 186 9.44 10.11 9.44
CA ASN A 186 9.49 10.02 10.90
C ASN A 186 9.01 11.29 11.61
N ALA A 187 9.05 12.45 10.94
CA ALA A 187 8.47 13.68 11.45
C ALA A 187 6.94 13.65 11.57
N ILE A 188 6.24 12.64 11.04
CA ILE A 188 4.81 12.37 11.33
C ILE A 188 4.53 12.41 12.84
N THR A 189 5.43 11.86 13.65
CA THR A 189 5.30 11.83 15.12
C THR A 189 5.14 13.22 15.75
N ARG A 190 5.60 14.29 15.09
CA ARG A 190 5.45 15.68 15.55
C ARG A 190 4.01 16.19 15.49
N GLY A 191 3.14 15.54 14.72
CA GLY A 191 1.74 15.91 14.52
C GLY A 191 0.72 14.96 15.15
N LEU A 192 1.17 13.88 15.80
CA LEU A 192 0.28 12.87 16.40
C LEU A 192 -0.11 13.20 17.83
N ALA A 193 -1.25 12.65 18.28
CA ALA A 193 -1.71 12.71 19.66
C ALA A 193 -2.33 11.37 20.12
N SER A 194 -2.39 11.18 21.45
CA SER A 194 -3.12 10.14 22.19
C SER A 194 -2.71 8.66 21.97
N PRO A 195 -2.45 7.89 23.05
CA PRO A 195 -2.08 6.48 22.98
C PRO A 195 -3.19 5.52 22.51
N GLN A 196 -4.46 5.90 22.64
CA GLN A 196 -5.60 5.07 22.20
C GLN A 196 -5.91 5.17 20.70
N ASP A 197 -5.17 6.00 19.96
CA ASP A 197 -5.49 6.31 18.58
C ASP A 197 -4.78 5.34 17.62
N LEU A 198 -5.42 5.07 16.49
CA LEU A 198 -4.81 4.37 15.36
C LEU A 198 -4.26 5.40 14.38
N VAL A 199 -3.13 5.08 13.78
CA VAL A 199 -2.42 5.97 12.88
C VAL A 199 -2.06 5.20 11.62
N ILE A 200 -2.51 5.70 10.49
CA ILE A 200 -2.10 5.25 9.16
C ILE A 200 -0.88 6.05 8.76
N VAL A 201 0.15 5.37 8.25
CA VAL A 201 1.34 5.97 7.66
C VAL A 201 1.39 5.58 6.19
N SER A 202 1.32 6.57 5.32
CA SER A 202 1.38 6.38 3.86
C SER A 202 1.99 7.61 3.17
N ASP A 203 2.01 7.63 1.84
CA ASP A 203 2.29 8.83 1.05
C ASP A 203 0.97 9.44 0.52
N VAL A 204 0.98 10.72 0.10
CA VAL A 204 -0.25 11.45 -0.27
C VAL A 204 -1.06 10.75 -1.38
N ASP A 205 -0.37 10.10 -2.31
CA ASP A 205 -0.92 9.32 -3.43
C ASP A 205 -1.40 7.92 -3.05
N GLU A 206 -1.27 7.52 -1.80
CA GLU A 206 -1.74 6.25 -1.28
C GLU A 206 -2.96 6.46 -0.38
N ILE A 207 -4.16 6.50 -1.00
CA ILE A 207 -5.42 6.88 -0.37
C ILE A 207 -6.19 5.62 0.05
N PRO A 208 -6.39 5.35 1.35
CA PRO A 208 -7.24 4.26 1.79
C PRO A 208 -8.72 4.44 1.38
N THR A 209 -9.47 3.35 1.31
CA THR A 209 -10.93 3.47 1.15
C THR A 209 -11.59 3.91 2.46
N PRO A 210 -12.71 4.66 2.42
CA PRO A 210 -13.46 4.97 3.63
C PRO A 210 -13.90 3.74 4.43
N HIS A 211 -14.19 2.64 3.74
CA HIS A 211 -14.55 1.37 4.37
C HIS A 211 -13.37 0.76 5.17
N ALA A 212 -12.16 0.75 4.61
CA ALA A 212 -10.98 0.29 5.35
C ALA A 212 -10.74 1.11 6.64
N ILE A 213 -11.02 2.42 6.61
CA ILE A 213 -10.97 3.27 7.82
C ILE A 213 -12.06 2.88 8.82
N ARG A 214 -13.28 2.56 8.36
CA ARG A 214 -14.37 2.12 9.26
C ARG A 214 -14.03 0.80 9.95
N ILE A 215 -13.46 -0.16 9.25
CA ILE A 215 -12.94 -1.42 9.86
C ILE A 215 -12.00 -1.09 11.02
N LEU A 216 -11.05 -0.16 10.83
CA LEU A 216 -10.16 0.24 11.92
C LEU A 216 -10.89 0.85 13.12
N LYS A 217 -11.91 1.67 12.86
CA LYS A 217 -12.67 2.40 13.88
C LYS A 217 -13.60 1.52 14.67
N GLU A 218 -14.19 0.51 14.04
CA GLU A 218 -15.34 -0.23 14.54
C GLU A 218 -14.99 -1.67 14.90
N CYS A 219 -13.95 -2.25 14.30
CA CYS A 219 -13.53 -3.62 14.59
C CYS A 219 -12.30 -3.68 15.51
N GLU A 220 -12.13 -4.78 16.24
CA GLU A 220 -10.95 -5.14 17.01
C GLU A 220 -10.70 -6.66 17.04
N GLY A 221 -9.77 -7.13 17.85
CA GLY A 221 -9.42 -8.56 17.93
C GLY A 221 -8.24 -9.00 17.05
N TRP A 222 -7.67 -8.10 16.23
CA TRP A 222 -6.41 -8.38 15.53
C TRP A 222 -5.19 -8.28 16.45
N ASP A 223 -4.07 -8.86 16.02
CA ASP A 223 -2.78 -8.77 16.70
C ASP A 223 -2.27 -7.32 16.75
N GLN A 224 -2.54 -6.62 17.85
CA GLN A 224 -2.09 -5.23 18.06
C GLN A 224 -0.58 -5.11 18.33
N SER A 225 0.17 -6.21 18.39
CA SER A 225 1.64 -6.17 18.46
C SER A 225 2.28 -5.81 17.11
N GLY A 226 1.50 -5.84 16.02
CA GLY A 226 1.98 -5.59 14.67
C GLY A 226 1.21 -4.54 13.87
N PRO A 227 1.67 -4.27 12.64
CA PRO A 227 0.98 -3.44 11.67
C PRO A 227 -0.31 -4.08 11.14
N ILE A 228 -1.17 -3.21 10.62
CA ILE A 228 -2.28 -3.54 9.74
C ILE A 228 -1.86 -3.15 8.33
N HIS A 229 -1.98 -4.05 7.37
CA HIS A 229 -1.51 -3.86 6.00
C HIS A 229 -2.67 -3.54 5.06
N PHE A 230 -2.57 -2.43 4.33
CA PHE A 230 -3.56 -2.05 3.32
C PHE A 230 -3.02 -2.45 1.95
N PHE A 231 -3.67 -3.41 1.31
CA PHE A 231 -3.39 -3.78 -0.07
C PHE A 231 -4.27 -2.94 -0.98
N THR A 232 -3.64 -2.00 -1.67
CA THR A 232 -4.31 -0.99 -2.48
C THR A 232 -4.10 -1.27 -3.96
N ARG A 233 -5.10 -0.95 -4.79
CA ARG A 233 -4.98 -1.04 -6.26
C ARG A 233 -3.96 -0.02 -6.73
N PHE A 234 -2.99 -0.47 -7.52
CA PHE A 234 -1.86 0.36 -7.94
C PHE A 234 -2.05 0.90 -9.35
N TYR A 235 -2.23 2.20 -9.48
CA TYR A 235 -2.39 2.90 -10.75
C TYR A 235 -1.20 3.80 -11.05
N ASN A 236 -0.98 4.05 -12.34
CA ASN A 236 0.06 4.94 -12.82
C ASN A 236 -0.50 5.95 -13.82
N PHE A 237 -0.20 7.24 -13.65
CA PHE A 237 -0.65 8.37 -14.46
C PHE A 237 -2.16 8.66 -14.44
N LYS A 238 -3.01 7.64 -14.55
CA LYS A 238 -4.47 7.71 -14.57
C LYS A 238 -5.07 6.34 -14.22
N PHE A 239 -6.35 6.31 -13.86
CA PHE A 239 -7.07 5.09 -13.47
C PHE A 239 -7.22 4.07 -14.61
N THR A 240 -6.96 4.47 -15.86
CA THR A 240 -6.87 3.56 -17.00
C THR A 240 -5.70 2.58 -16.90
N TRP A 241 -4.58 2.98 -16.28
CA TRP A 241 -3.36 2.17 -16.25
C TRP A 241 -3.13 1.63 -14.86
N GLN A 242 -3.40 0.33 -14.70
CA GLN A 242 -3.27 -0.35 -13.43
C GLN A 242 -2.16 -1.41 -13.52
N PHE A 243 -1.35 -1.53 -12.48
CA PHE A 243 -0.44 -2.65 -12.32
C PHE A 243 -1.19 -3.89 -11.85
N GLU A 244 -0.74 -5.07 -12.28
CA GLU A 244 -1.25 -6.34 -11.74
C GLU A 244 -0.95 -6.50 -10.24
N ALA A 245 0.20 -5.99 -9.80
CA ALA A 245 0.58 -6.05 -8.40
C ALA A 245 -0.21 -5.04 -7.54
N MET A 246 -0.63 -5.50 -6.36
CA MET A 246 -1.19 -4.63 -5.32
C MET A 246 -0.07 -3.89 -4.57
N TRP A 247 -0.37 -2.68 -4.13
CA TRP A 247 0.53 -1.86 -3.34
C TRP A 247 0.19 -1.96 -1.85
N PHE A 248 1.08 -2.56 -1.05
CA PHE A 248 0.84 -2.99 0.34
C PHE A 248 1.53 -2.12 1.41
N HIS A 249 2.03 -0.98 0.97
CA HIS A 249 2.90 -0.11 1.72
C HIS A 249 2.18 0.83 2.69
N PRO A 250 0.94 1.29 2.45
CA PRO A 250 0.17 1.99 3.47
C PRO A 250 -0.10 1.02 4.61
N GLN A 251 0.28 1.43 5.81
CA GLN A 251 0.14 0.57 6.99
C GLN A 251 -0.36 1.38 8.16
N ALA A 252 -1.12 0.74 9.04
CA ALA A 252 -1.59 1.34 10.28
C ALA A 252 -1.06 0.60 11.50
N SER A 253 -0.95 1.31 12.62
CA SER A 253 -0.78 0.69 13.92
C SER A 253 -1.27 1.64 15.02
N THR A 254 -1.14 1.21 16.27
CA THR A 254 -1.46 2.07 17.42
C THR A 254 -0.42 3.18 17.56
N TYR A 255 -0.83 4.31 18.13
CA TYR A 255 0.10 5.39 18.51
C TYR A 255 1.28 4.87 19.36
N ASP A 256 1.01 3.98 20.32
CA ASP A 256 2.02 3.36 21.18
C ASP A 256 3.01 2.49 20.39
N TRP A 257 2.58 1.84 19.31
CA TRP A 257 3.48 1.10 18.45
C TRP A 257 4.40 2.05 17.67
N ILE A 258 3.83 3.12 17.09
CA ILE A 258 4.59 4.09 16.29
C ILE A 258 5.62 4.82 17.13
N THR A 259 5.26 5.24 18.34
CA THR A 259 6.17 5.98 19.24
C THR A 259 7.31 5.12 19.80
N ARG A 260 7.09 3.81 19.99
CA ARG A 260 8.17 2.87 20.37
C ARG A 260 9.06 2.47 19.20
N ASN A 261 8.57 2.58 17.98
CA ASN A 261 9.30 2.28 16.76
C ASN A 261 9.53 3.57 15.97
N SER A 262 9.01 3.66 14.75
CA SER A 262 8.94 4.88 13.98
C SER A 262 7.93 4.72 12.83
N PRO A 263 7.41 5.83 12.27
CA PRO A 263 6.62 5.79 11.04
C PRO A 263 7.34 5.08 9.88
N GLN A 264 8.65 5.28 9.71
CA GLN A 264 9.44 4.58 8.70
C GLN A 264 9.49 3.07 8.95
N THR A 265 9.64 2.65 10.21
CA THR A 265 9.62 1.23 10.58
C THR A 265 8.27 0.60 10.28
N LEU A 266 7.17 1.32 10.52
CA LEU A 266 5.83 0.88 10.13
C LEU A 266 5.77 0.68 8.62
N ARG A 267 6.13 1.70 7.84
CA ARG A 267 6.08 1.70 6.36
C ARG A 267 6.86 0.56 5.69
N MET A 268 7.91 0.06 6.35
CA MET A 268 8.77 -1.02 5.88
C MET A 268 8.46 -2.39 6.51
N SER A 269 7.47 -2.46 7.40
CA SER A 269 7.13 -3.71 8.04
C SER A 269 6.58 -4.71 7.04
N ARG A 270 6.99 -5.97 7.21
CA ARG A 270 6.57 -7.09 6.36
C ARG A 270 5.33 -7.74 6.92
N THR A 271 4.48 -8.23 6.02
CA THR A 271 3.31 -9.02 6.37
C THR A 271 3.69 -10.27 7.14
N ARG A 272 2.80 -10.68 8.04
CA ARG A 272 2.84 -11.97 8.75
C ARG A 272 1.43 -12.52 8.82
N PRO A 273 1.25 -13.86 8.91
CA PRO A 273 -0.10 -14.45 9.00
C PRO A 273 -0.94 -13.94 10.17
N SER A 274 -0.31 -13.51 11.27
CA SER A 274 -1.04 -12.97 12.44
C SER A 274 -1.48 -11.51 12.28
N PHE A 275 -0.91 -10.78 11.32
CA PHE A 275 -1.20 -9.36 11.14
C PHE A 275 -2.41 -9.18 10.23
N LEU A 276 -3.26 -8.20 10.58
CA LEU A 276 -4.46 -7.92 9.80
C LEU A 276 -4.07 -7.40 8.41
N ARG A 277 -4.63 -8.05 7.39
CA ARG A 277 -4.53 -7.66 5.98
C ARG A 277 -5.91 -7.17 5.53
N LEU A 278 -5.93 -5.99 4.94
CA LEU A 278 -7.11 -5.42 4.29
C LEU A 278 -6.85 -5.42 2.78
N ASP A 279 -7.60 -6.23 2.04
CA ASP A 279 -7.56 -6.26 0.58
C ASP A 279 -8.51 -5.21 -0.02
N ASP A 280 -8.19 -4.80 -1.25
CA ASP A 280 -8.86 -3.70 -1.95
C ASP A 280 -9.04 -2.42 -1.10
N ALA A 281 -8.06 -2.16 -0.23
CA ALA A 281 -8.18 -1.22 0.87
C ALA A 281 -7.81 0.22 0.48
N GLY A 282 -7.69 0.52 -0.81
CA GLY A 282 -7.44 1.88 -1.31
C GLY A 282 -6.86 1.92 -2.71
N TRP A 283 -6.31 3.09 -3.04
CA TRP A 283 -5.69 3.38 -4.33
C TRP A 283 -4.30 3.96 -4.12
N HIS A 284 -3.34 3.49 -4.91
CA HIS A 284 -2.06 4.16 -5.10
C HIS A 284 -2.06 4.85 -6.47
N MET A 285 -2.09 6.18 -6.46
CA MET A 285 -2.25 7.06 -7.62
C MET A 285 -0.89 7.63 -8.09
N SER A 286 0.02 6.76 -8.50
CA SER A 286 1.39 7.17 -8.83
C SER A 286 1.44 8.04 -10.08
N PHE A 287 2.14 9.17 -10.00
CA PHE A 287 2.34 10.13 -11.10
C PHE A 287 1.04 10.67 -11.74
N PHE A 288 -0.06 10.84 -10.98
CA PHE A 288 -1.28 11.50 -11.46
C PHE A 288 -1.11 13.02 -11.55
N ALA A 289 -0.41 13.47 -12.59
CA ALA A 289 -0.17 14.88 -12.86
C ALA A 289 0.13 15.12 -14.35
N ASP A 290 0.23 16.38 -14.75
CA ASP A 290 0.79 16.73 -16.05
C ASP A 290 2.28 16.35 -16.17
N PRO A 291 2.81 16.21 -17.41
CA PRO A 291 4.20 15.83 -17.63
C PRO A 291 5.20 16.72 -16.89
N GLU A 292 4.97 18.04 -16.82
CA GLU A 292 5.85 18.98 -16.15
C GLU A 292 5.99 18.71 -14.65
N ARG A 293 4.87 18.45 -13.95
CA ARG A 293 4.89 18.10 -12.53
C ARG A 293 5.43 16.72 -12.26
N ILE A 294 5.20 15.77 -13.17
CA ILE A 294 5.86 14.45 -13.13
C ILE A 294 7.38 14.66 -13.19
N MET A 295 7.87 15.46 -14.14
CA MET A 295 9.30 15.77 -14.26
C MET A 295 9.85 16.46 -12.99
N GLU A 296 9.09 17.37 -12.38
CA GLU A 296 9.45 18.00 -11.10
C GLU A 296 9.56 16.97 -9.97
N LYS A 297 8.57 16.06 -9.84
CA LYS A 297 8.57 14.95 -8.87
C LYS A 297 9.77 14.04 -9.08
N ILE A 298 10.06 13.63 -10.32
CA ILE A 298 11.22 12.79 -10.66
C ILE A 298 12.54 13.44 -10.23
N ARG A 299 12.71 14.76 -10.44
CA ARG A 299 13.91 15.49 -10.00
C ARG A 299 14.05 15.58 -8.48
N ALA A 300 12.93 15.56 -7.77
CA ALA A 300 12.88 15.67 -6.31
C ALA A 300 13.04 14.33 -5.58
N TYR A 301 12.76 13.21 -6.26
CA TYR A 301 12.60 11.88 -5.67
C TYR A 301 13.89 11.23 -5.15
N ALA A 302 13.72 10.28 -4.23
CA ALA A 302 14.79 9.64 -3.48
C ALA A 302 15.51 8.48 -4.19
N HIS A 303 15.03 8.00 -5.33
CA HIS A 303 15.75 6.99 -6.12
C HIS A 303 16.95 7.60 -6.87
N GLN A 304 17.99 7.96 -6.14
CA GLN A 304 19.27 8.44 -6.64
C GLN A 304 20.15 7.37 -7.31
N GLN A 305 19.60 6.20 -7.67
CA GLN A 305 20.24 5.35 -8.69
C GLN A 305 20.36 6.10 -10.04
N ALA A 306 19.66 7.24 -10.20
CA ALA A 306 19.91 8.28 -11.19
C ALA A 306 21.26 9.03 -11.10
N LYS A 307 22.23 8.55 -10.31
CA LYS A 307 23.65 8.89 -10.53
C LYS A 307 24.27 8.08 -11.68
N GLU A 308 23.72 6.90 -12.02
CA GLU A 308 24.16 6.10 -13.18
C GLU A 308 23.40 6.45 -14.48
N PHE A 309 22.28 7.15 -14.36
CA PHE A 309 21.45 7.56 -15.49
C PHE A 309 21.74 9.02 -15.85
N ASN A 310 21.91 9.28 -17.14
CA ASN A 310 22.05 10.64 -17.63
C ASN A 310 20.70 11.35 -17.42
N ARG A 311 20.57 12.13 -16.34
CA ARG A 311 19.32 12.76 -15.87
C ARG A 311 18.61 13.59 -16.95
N GLN A 312 19.32 14.03 -17.97
CA GLN A 312 18.75 14.73 -19.13
C GLN A 312 17.98 13.81 -20.08
N ASP A 313 18.35 12.53 -20.18
CA ASP A 313 17.72 11.57 -21.09
C ASP A 313 16.43 10.97 -20.48
N MET A 314 16.29 10.99 -19.15
CA MET A 314 15.08 10.56 -18.40
C MET A 314 14.10 11.70 -18.10
N LEU A 315 14.28 12.88 -18.66
CA LEU A 315 13.41 14.03 -18.41
C LEU A 315 12.99 14.67 -19.73
N ASP A 316 12.52 13.81 -20.62
CA ASP A 316 11.89 14.23 -21.86
C ASP A 316 10.37 14.26 -21.68
N LYS A 317 9.80 15.47 -21.83
CA LYS A 317 8.36 15.70 -21.77
C LYS A 317 7.61 14.87 -22.79
N GLU A 318 8.17 14.71 -24.00
CA GLU A 318 7.56 13.93 -25.07
C GLU A 318 7.53 12.45 -24.68
N ALA A 319 8.63 11.91 -24.16
CA ALA A 319 8.69 10.53 -23.70
C ALA A 319 7.71 10.25 -22.53
N ILE A 320 7.57 11.18 -21.58
CA ILE A 320 6.57 11.06 -20.50
C ILE A 320 5.15 11.12 -21.07
N THR A 321 4.89 12.03 -22.01
CA THR A 321 3.58 12.13 -22.69
C THR A 321 3.22 10.82 -23.39
N GLN A 322 4.18 10.22 -24.09
CA GLN A 322 4.02 8.92 -24.75
C GLN A 322 3.82 7.78 -23.74
N ALA A 323 4.53 7.79 -22.61
CA ALA A 323 4.35 6.82 -21.53
C ALA A 323 2.94 6.88 -20.92
N ILE A 324 2.41 8.08 -20.70
CA ILE A 324 1.03 8.30 -20.23
C ILE A 324 0.03 7.82 -21.28
N ALA A 325 0.26 8.11 -22.56
CA ALA A 325 -0.65 7.71 -23.64
C ALA A 325 -0.69 6.19 -23.85
N ASN A 326 0.45 5.52 -23.71
CA ASN A 326 0.60 4.10 -24.02
C ASN A 326 0.51 3.19 -22.78
N GLY A 327 0.43 3.76 -21.57
CA GLY A 327 0.45 2.97 -20.34
C GLY A 327 1.77 2.25 -20.15
N THR A 328 2.88 2.92 -20.43
CA THR A 328 4.22 2.34 -20.28
C THR A 328 4.84 2.86 -18.99
N ASP A 329 5.36 1.96 -18.14
CA ASP A 329 6.14 2.39 -16.99
C ASP A 329 7.39 3.13 -17.47
N TYR A 330 7.41 4.45 -17.24
CA TYR A 330 8.43 5.37 -17.70
C TYR A 330 9.82 5.00 -17.18
N PHE A 331 9.91 4.52 -15.93
CA PHE A 331 11.17 4.12 -15.30
C PHE A 331 11.65 2.76 -15.83
N TYR A 332 10.72 1.87 -16.17
CA TYR A 332 11.05 0.61 -16.82
C TYR A 332 11.58 0.81 -18.24
N ALA A 333 10.94 1.68 -19.04
CA ALA A 333 11.28 1.91 -20.44
C ALA A 333 12.67 2.55 -20.65
N HIS A 334 13.18 3.32 -19.68
CA HIS A 334 14.45 4.06 -19.80
C HIS A 334 15.64 3.41 -19.06
N GLY A 335 15.45 2.26 -18.40
CA GLY A 335 16.55 1.37 -18.02
C GLY A 335 16.54 0.79 -16.60
N LYS A 336 16.44 -0.55 -16.54
CA LYS A 336 17.09 -1.45 -15.56
C LYS A 336 16.89 -1.18 -14.06
N GLY A 337 15.67 -0.91 -13.61
CA GLY A 337 15.30 -1.07 -12.20
C GLY A 337 15.14 -2.55 -11.82
N GLU A 338 15.71 -2.98 -10.68
CA GLU A 338 15.44 -4.30 -10.07
C GLU A 338 13.98 -4.47 -9.63
N VAL A 339 13.21 -3.37 -9.59
CA VAL A 339 11.80 -3.38 -9.19
C VAL A 339 10.92 -3.46 -10.43
N ARG A 340 10.47 -4.68 -10.75
CA ARG A 340 9.40 -4.91 -11.71
C ARG A 340 8.07 -4.79 -10.97
N PHE A 341 7.37 -3.67 -11.11
CA PHE A 341 6.00 -3.55 -10.58
C PHE A 341 4.97 -4.35 -11.39
N GLY A 342 5.39 -4.93 -12.52
CA GLY A 342 4.56 -5.76 -13.39
C GLY A 342 4.19 -5.04 -14.68
N LEU A 343 3.30 -5.66 -15.47
CA LEU A 343 2.74 -5.03 -16.65
C LEU A 343 1.60 -4.11 -16.23
N LEU A 344 1.56 -2.91 -16.83
CA LEU A 344 0.37 -2.07 -16.79
C LEU A 344 -0.66 -2.68 -17.72
N PHE A 345 -1.87 -2.90 -17.22
CA PHE A 345 -3.01 -3.31 -18.02
C PHE A 345 -4.03 -2.19 -18.10
N HIS A 346 -4.80 -2.21 -19.18
CA HIS A 346 -5.92 -1.30 -19.39
C HIS A 346 -7.09 -1.71 -18.49
N ASN A 347 -7.44 -0.87 -17.52
CA ASN A 347 -8.64 -1.04 -16.69
C ASN A 347 -9.79 -0.17 -17.24
N PRO A 348 -10.82 -0.77 -17.86
CA PRO A 348 -11.95 -0.03 -18.42
C PRO A 348 -13.07 0.26 -17.40
N THR A 349 -12.94 -0.16 -16.13
CA THR A 349 -14.04 -0.06 -15.17
C THR A 349 -14.02 1.22 -14.34
N CYS A 350 -15.20 1.77 -14.09
CA CYS A 350 -15.41 2.85 -13.12
C CYS A 350 -15.58 2.32 -11.69
N HIS A 351 -15.72 1.01 -11.56
CA HIS A 351 -16.12 0.38 -10.33
C HIS A 351 -14.98 0.33 -9.30
N GLY A 352 -15.29 0.76 -8.08
CA GLY A 352 -14.32 0.86 -7.00
C GLY A 352 -13.30 1.99 -7.20
N LEU A 353 -13.52 2.94 -8.12
CA LEU A 353 -12.74 4.18 -8.18
C LEU A 353 -13.23 5.19 -7.13
N PRO A 354 -12.42 6.20 -6.74
CA PRO A 354 -12.87 7.19 -5.77
C PRO A 354 -14.08 7.96 -6.28
N GLU A 355 -15.20 7.88 -5.57
CA GLU A 355 -16.47 8.54 -5.94
C GLU A 355 -16.28 10.05 -6.17
N PHE A 356 -15.44 10.69 -5.35
CA PHE A 356 -15.09 12.10 -5.48
C PHE A 356 -14.46 12.45 -6.85
N VAL A 357 -13.65 11.53 -7.40
CA VAL A 357 -13.04 11.69 -8.73
C VAL A 357 -14.10 11.44 -9.80
N VAL A 358 -14.81 10.31 -9.72
CA VAL A 358 -15.77 9.87 -10.74
C VAL A 358 -16.86 10.92 -10.98
N ARG A 359 -17.34 11.57 -9.92
CA ARG A 359 -18.46 12.53 -10.00
C ARG A 359 -18.07 13.94 -10.43
N ARG A 360 -16.81 14.19 -10.79
CA ARG A 360 -16.30 15.55 -11.04
C ARG A 360 -15.57 15.64 -12.36
N ALA A 361 -16.11 16.47 -13.25
CA ALA A 361 -15.56 16.71 -14.58
C ALA A 361 -14.10 17.20 -14.58
N GLU A 362 -13.64 17.85 -13.50
CA GLU A 362 -12.25 18.31 -13.37
C GLU A 362 -11.22 17.16 -13.36
N TYR A 363 -11.64 15.93 -13.03
CA TYR A 363 -10.78 14.73 -13.04
C TYR A 363 -11.09 13.77 -14.21
N ALA A 364 -11.89 14.19 -15.20
CA ALA A 364 -12.28 13.32 -16.30
C ALA A 364 -11.07 12.72 -17.06
N ASN A 365 -9.98 13.49 -17.19
CA ASN A 365 -8.74 13.02 -17.83
C ASN A 365 -8.00 11.91 -17.06
N TRP A 366 -8.33 11.68 -15.79
CA TRP A 366 -7.79 10.57 -15.00
C TRP A 366 -8.61 9.29 -15.15
N LEU A 367 -9.81 9.36 -15.72
CA LEU A 367 -10.74 8.25 -15.77
C LEU A 367 -10.66 7.49 -17.10
N PRO A 368 -10.97 6.19 -17.12
CA PRO A 368 -11.25 5.45 -18.37
C PRO A 368 -12.34 6.15 -19.20
N GLU A 369 -12.29 6.01 -20.52
CA GLU A 369 -13.22 6.71 -21.43
C GLU A 369 -14.69 6.40 -21.11
N GLU A 370 -14.97 5.17 -20.68
CA GLU A 370 -16.29 4.69 -20.28
C GLU A 370 -16.86 5.43 -19.05
N CYS A 371 -15.98 6.02 -18.24
CA CYS A 371 -16.30 6.71 -17.00
C CYS A 371 -16.39 8.22 -17.15
N GLN A 372 -15.94 8.77 -18.27
CA GLN A 372 -15.92 10.22 -18.52
C GLN A 372 -17.31 10.79 -18.89
N GLN A 373 -18.30 9.93 -19.12
CA GLN A 373 -19.65 10.29 -19.58
C GLN A 373 -20.73 10.14 -18.50
N GLN A 374 -20.35 9.82 -17.26
CA GLN A 374 -21.23 9.77 -16.09
C GLN A 374 -21.22 11.10 -15.34
#